data_AF-A0A385I6W9-F1
#
_entry.id   AF-A0A385I6W9-F1
#
_cell.length_a   1.000
_cell.length_b   1.000
_cell.length_c   1.000
_cell.angle_alpha   90.00
_cell.angle_beta   90.00
_cell.angle_gamma   90.00
#
_symmetry.space_group_name_H-M   'P 1'
#
loop_
_entity.id
_entity.type
_entity.pdbx_description
1 polymer ?
#
loop_
_entity_poly.entity_id
_entity_poly.type
_entity_poly.pdbx_seq_one_letter_code
_entity_poly.pdbx_strand_id
1 'polypeptide(L)'
;PDARDGLKPVHRRILYGMSELGMFYTAPHKKSARIVGDVLGKYHPHGDSSVYEAMVRMAQDFSLRYPLIDGHGNFGSVDGDEAAAMRYTEARMSKIAGA
;
A
#
# COMPACT_ATOMS: atom_id res chain seq x y z
N PRO A 1 -15.61 -7.02 -2.73
CA PRO A 1 -15.23 -6.53 -1.39
C PRO A 1 -16.05 -7.28 -0.34
N ASP A 2 -15.53 -7.45 0.88
CA ASP A 2 -16.34 -7.99 1.97
C ASP A 2 -17.19 -6.86 2.58
N ALA A 3 -18.43 -7.15 2.99
CA ALA A 3 -19.34 -6.14 3.53
C ALA A 3 -18.89 -5.59 4.89
N ARG A 4 -18.04 -6.32 5.63
CA ARG A 4 -17.58 -5.95 6.97
C ARG A 4 -16.47 -4.92 6.99
N ASP A 5 -15.57 -4.98 6.01
CA ASP A 5 -14.36 -4.15 5.96
C ASP A 5 -14.22 -3.33 4.66
N GLY A 6 -15.03 -3.63 3.64
CA GLY A 6 -14.92 -2.97 2.34
C GLY A 6 -13.65 -3.34 1.55
N LEU A 7 -12.83 -4.29 2.03
CA LEU A 7 -11.55 -4.64 1.44
C LEU A 7 -11.66 -5.80 0.46
N LYS A 8 -10.86 -5.73 -0.62
CA LYS A 8 -10.54 -6.89 -1.46
C LYS A 8 -9.41 -7.69 -0.79
N PRO A 9 -9.24 -8.99 -1.12
CA PRO A 9 -8.18 -9.81 -0.54
C PRO A 9 -6.77 -9.20 -0.68
N VAL A 10 -6.44 -8.56 -1.81
CA VAL A 10 -5.12 -7.93 -2.01
C VAL A 10 -4.87 -6.76 -1.04
N HIS A 11 -5.87 -5.90 -0.80
CA HIS A 11 -5.76 -4.80 0.16
C HIS A 11 -5.49 -5.33 1.57
N ARG A 12 -6.25 -6.36 1.98
CA ARG A 12 -6.11 -7.00 3.30
C ARG A 12 -4.72 -7.61 3.48
N ARG A 13 -4.20 -8.30 2.46
CA ARG A 13 -2.85 -8.89 2.49
C ARG A 13 -1.75 -7.84 2.60
N ILE A 14 -1.88 -6.69 1.91
CA ILE A 14 -0.94 -5.58 2.00
C ILE A 14 -0.92 -5.01 3.42
N LEU A 15 -2.09 -4.63 3.95
CA LEU A 15 -2.19 -4.05 5.30
C LEU A 15 -1.70 -5.03 6.38
N TYR A 16 -2.04 -6.32 6.25
CA TYR A 16 -1.55 -7.35 7.17
C TYR A 16 -0.03 -7.50 7.10
N GLY A 17 0.56 -7.63 5.90
CA GLY A 17 2.01 -7.71 5.73
C GLY A 17 2.74 -6.47 6.25
N MET A 18 2.16 -5.28 6.08
CA MET A 18 2.71 -4.04 6.65
C MET A 18 2.68 -4.03 8.18
N SER A 19 1.60 -4.53 8.79
CA SER A 19 1.51 -4.69 10.25
C SER A 19 2.57 -5.66 10.78
N GLU A 20 2.73 -6.82 10.13
CA GLU A 20 3.74 -7.83 10.50
C GLU A 20 5.19 -7.30 10.35
N LEU A 21 5.40 -6.38 9.40
CA LEU A 21 6.68 -5.69 9.23
C LEU A 21 6.89 -4.52 10.21
N GLY A 22 5.88 -4.14 11.01
CA GLY A 22 5.95 -3.00 11.92
C GLY A 22 5.87 -1.63 11.23
N MET A 23 5.26 -1.55 10.05
CA MET A 23 5.17 -0.32 9.24
C MET A 23 4.00 0.57 9.68
N PHE A 24 3.88 0.81 10.99
CA PHE A 24 2.85 1.68 11.57
C PHE A 24 3.12 3.16 11.27
N TYR A 25 2.14 4.02 11.53
CA TYR A 25 2.22 5.46 11.26
C TYR A 25 3.35 6.18 12.03
N THR A 26 3.83 5.58 13.13
CA THR A 26 4.96 6.08 13.93
C THR A 26 6.32 5.68 13.37
N ALA A 27 6.37 4.66 12.51
CA ALA A 27 7.62 4.20 11.89
C ALA A 27 8.05 5.12 10.74
N PRO A 28 9.36 5.19 10.42
CA PRO A 28 9.82 5.81 9.19
C PRO A 28 9.28 5.10 7.96
N HIS A 29 9.04 5.86 6.89
CA HIS A 29 8.72 5.29 5.58
C HIS A 29 9.80 4.29 5.13
N LYS A 30 9.38 3.20 4.48
CA LYS A 30 10.27 2.20 3.89
C LYS A 30 9.96 2.02 2.42
N LYS A 31 10.95 1.59 1.65
CA LYS A 31 10.80 1.33 0.21
C LYS A 31 9.60 0.44 -0.07
N SER A 32 8.76 0.87 -1.01
CA SER A 32 7.58 0.11 -1.46
C SER A 32 7.94 -1.30 -1.91
N ALA A 33 9.10 -1.46 -2.57
CA ALA A 33 9.62 -2.77 -2.97
C ALA A 33 9.79 -3.77 -1.80
N ARG A 34 10.10 -3.30 -0.59
CA ARG A 34 10.20 -4.17 0.60
C ARG A 34 8.84 -4.73 0.99
N ILE A 35 7.81 -3.88 1.01
CA ILE A 35 6.44 -4.27 1.36
C ILE A 35 5.89 -5.24 0.32
N VAL A 36 6.04 -4.89 -0.97
CA VAL A 36 5.62 -5.74 -2.08
C VAL A 36 6.30 -7.11 -2.00
N GLY A 37 7.62 -7.16 -1.83
CA GLY A 37 8.36 -8.42 -1.73
C GLY A 37 7.91 -9.31 -0.58
N ASP A 38 7.65 -8.74 0.61
CA ASP A 38 7.17 -9.51 1.76
C ASP A 38 5.77 -10.08 1.54
N VAL A 39 4.86 -9.27 1.01
CA VAL A 39 3.49 -9.69 0.68
C VAL A 39 3.48 -10.79 -0.38
N LEU A 40 4.33 -10.68 -1.40
CA LEU A 40 4.48 -11.71 -2.44
C LEU A 40 4.98 -13.02 -1.86
N GLY A 41 6.02 -12.96 -1.01
CA GLY A 41 6.64 -14.14 -0.42
C GLY A 41 5.73 -14.91 0.55
N LYS A 42 4.81 -14.22 1.22
CA LYS A 42 4.00 -14.83 2.31
C LYS A 42 2.52 -14.97 2.02
N TYR A 43 1.91 -14.02 1.32
CA TYR A 43 0.45 -13.88 1.29
C TYR A 43 -0.14 -13.80 -0.12
N HIS A 44 0.64 -13.45 -1.13
CA HIS A 44 0.17 -13.23 -2.50
C HIS A 44 1.20 -13.70 -3.56
N PRO A 45 1.37 -15.02 -3.79
CA PRO A 45 2.39 -15.56 -4.71
C PRO A 45 2.00 -15.44 -6.20
N HIS A 46 1.69 -14.21 -6.63
CA HIS A 46 1.33 -13.86 -8.01
C HIS A 46 2.13 -12.64 -8.48
N GLY A 47 1.76 -12.03 -9.61
CA GLY A 47 2.45 -10.86 -10.16
C GLY A 47 2.52 -9.68 -9.18
N ASP A 48 3.70 -9.05 -9.14
CA ASP A 48 4.02 -7.91 -8.26
C ASP A 48 3.20 -6.66 -8.58
N SER A 49 2.87 -6.45 -9.85
CA SER A 49 2.04 -5.33 -10.32
C SER A 49 0.74 -5.21 -9.53
N SER A 50 0.02 -6.31 -9.34
CA SER A 50 -1.27 -6.32 -8.64
C SER A 50 -1.17 -5.86 -7.18
N VAL A 51 -0.04 -6.12 -6.53
CA VAL A 51 0.23 -5.70 -5.15
C VAL A 51 0.64 -4.24 -5.13
N TYR A 52 1.55 -3.84 -6.03
CA TYR A 52 2.05 -2.48 -6.07
C TYR A 52 0.97 -1.47 -6.48
N GLU A 53 0.22 -1.74 -7.55
CA GLU A 53 -0.88 -0.87 -8.02
C GLU A 53 -1.98 -0.73 -6.96
N ALA A 54 -2.30 -1.81 -6.24
CA ALA A 54 -3.24 -1.77 -5.14
C ALA A 54 -2.73 -0.89 -3.99
N MET A 55 -1.45 -1.00 -3.64
CA MET A 55 -0.82 -0.14 -2.63
C MET A 55 -0.79 1.33 -3.07
N VAL A 56 -0.47 1.59 -4.34
CA VAL A 56 -0.49 2.94 -4.92
C VAL A 56 -1.87 3.56 -4.80
N ARG A 57 -2.92 2.84 -5.19
CA ARG A 57 -4.30 3.31 -5.10
C ARG A 57 -4.74 3.58 -3.66
N MET A 58 -4.23 2.82 -2.69
CA MET A 58 -4.52 3.04 -1.27
C MET A 58 -3.82 4.26 -0.66
N ALA A 59 -2.82 4.81 -1.35
CA ALA A 59 -2.08 6.01 -0.95
C ALA A 59 -2.59 7.31 -1.61
N GLN A 60 -3.35 7.21 -2.70
CA GLN A 60 -3.90 8.35 -3.44
C GLN A 60 -5.12 8.93 -2.72
N ASP A 61 -5.04 10.19 -2.30
CA ASP A 61 -6.12 10.94 -1.62
C ASP A 61 -7.31 11.27 -2.54
N PHE A 62 -7.07 11.40 -3.85
CA PHE A 62 -8.11 11.52 -4.87
C PHE A 62 -8.82 10.19 -5.17
N SER A 63 -8.23 9.04 -4.80
CA SER A 63 -8.82 7.71 -4.99
C SER A 63 -9.58 7.21 -3.77
N LEU A 64 -9.17 7.59 -2.56
CA LEU A 64 -9.81 7.20 -1.30
C LEU A 64 -10.06 8.41 -0.41
N ARG A 65 -11.29 8.54 0.08
CA ARG A 65 -11.66 9.60 1.04
C ARG A 65 -10.79 9.59 2.31
N TYR A 66 -10.36 8.40 2.72
CA TYR A 66 -9.43 8.16 3.82
C TYR A 66 -8.36 7.17 3.35
N PRO A 67 -7.18 7.65 2.92
CA PRO A 67 -6.06 6.79 2.54
C PRO A 67 -5.66 5.87 3.70
N LEU A 68 -5.33 4.63 3.35
CA LEU A 68 -4.87 3.61 4.31
C LEU A 68 -3.34 3.48 4.30
N ILE A 69 -2.70 3.98 3.24
CA ILE A 69 -1.26 4.02 3.07
C ILE A 69 -0.83 5.49 3.06
N ASP A 70 0.19 5.80 3.85
CA ASP A 70 0.93 7.06 3.81
C ASP A 70 2.14 6.84 2.89
N GLY A 71 2.12 7.49 1.73
CA GLY A 71 3.08 7.32 0.66
C GLY A 71 4.02 8.53 0.54
N HIS A 72 5.31 8.27 0.31
CA HIS A 72 6.32 9.28 0.03
C HIS A 72 6.96 9.04 -1.35
N GLY A 73 6.87 10.03 -2.24
CA GLY A 73 7.30 9.96 -3.64
C GLY A 73 6.15 10.20 -4.62
N ASN A 74 6.36 9.89 -5.90
CA ASN A 74 5.32 10.03 -6.92
C ASN A 74 4.39 8.79 -6.93
N PHE A 75 3.15 8.97 -6.47
CA PHE A 75 2.08 7.98 -6.46
C PHE A 75 1.02 8.23 -7.55
N GLY A 76 1.36 9.01 -8.58
CA GLY A 76 0.49 9.40 -9.68
C GLY A 76 -0.38 10.61 -9.35
N SER A 77 -1.14 11.06 -10.34
CA SER A 77 -1.97 12.27 -10.27
C SER A 77 -3.37 12.04 -10.84
N VAL A 78 -4.29 12.97 -10.56
CA VAL A 78 -5.63 12.99 -11.18
C VAL A 78 -5.56 13.32 -12.68
N ASP A 79 -4.46 13.93 -13.13
CA ASP A 79 -4.21 14.31 -14.52
C ASP A 79 -3.76 13.12 -15.39
N GLY A 80 -3.60 11.94 -14.78
CA GLY A 80 -3.25 10.69 -15.47
C GLY A 80 -1.76 10.37 -15.45
N ASP A 81 -0.94 11.07 -14.65
CA ASP A 81 0.45 10.67 -14.46
C ASP A 81 0.51 9.34 -13.70
N GLU A 82 1.28 8.40 -14.25
CA GLU A 82 1.53 7.11 -13.62
C GLU A 82 2.41 7.26 -12.38
N ALA A 83 2.21 6.36 -11.41
CA ALA A 83 3.08 6.28 -10.25
C ALA A 83 4.51 5.88 -10.65
N ALA A 84 5.50 6.40 -9.92
CA ALA A 84 6.87 5.94 -10.09
C ALA A 84 7.00 4.46 -9.70
N ALA A 85 8.03 3.77 -10.19
CA ALA A 85 8.27 2.38 -9.83
C ALA A 85 8.51 2.19 -8.32
N MET A 86 8.17 1.01 -7.78
CA MET A 86 8.27 0.68 -6.34
C MET A 86 9.66 0.83 -5.70
N ARG A 87 10.72 0.97 -6.50
CA ARG A 87 12.08 1.27 -6.02
C ARG A 87 12.30 2.76 -5.68
N TYR A 88 11.44 3.64 -6.18
CA TYR A 88 11.52 5.09 -5.98
C TYR A 88 10.49 5.63 -4.98
N THR A 89 9.46 4.85 -4.67
CA THR A 89 8.45 5.22 -3.67
C THR A 89 8.73 4.55 -2.32
N GLU A 90 8.26 5.19 -1.26
CA GLU A 90 8.27 4.66 0.09
C GLU A 90 6.86 4.74 0.68
N ALA A 91 6.55 3.84 1.61
CA ALA A 91 5.23 3.74 2.21
C ALA A 91 5.31 3.30 3.68
N ARG A 92 4.27 3.66 4.44
CA ARG A 92 3.90 3.13 5.75
C ARG A 92 2.38 3.17 5.89
N MET A 93 1.83 2.59 6.96
CA MET A 93 0.39 2.67 7.20
C MET A 93 0.00 4.07 7.67
N SER A 94 -1.14 4.57 7.17
CA SER A 94 -1.74 5.80 7.68
C SER A 94 -2.23 5.61 9.11
N LYS A 95 -2.38 6.70 9.87
CA LYS A 95 -2.86 6.66 11.26
C LYS A 95 -4.22 5.94 11.42
N ILE A 96 -5.09 5.99 10.42
CA ILE A 96 -6.40 5.33 10.44
C ILE A 96 -6.33 3.81 10.17
N ALA A 97 -5.22 3.33 9.57
CA ALA A 97 -5.04 1.95 9.16
C ALA A 97 -4.29 1.09 10.20
N GLY A 98 -3.57 1.72 11.13
CA GLY A 98 -2.85 1.06 12.22
C GLY A 98 -3.45 1.37 13.60
N ALA A 99 -3.12 0.54 14.58
CA ALA A 99 -3.44 0.78 15.99
C ALA A 99 -2.61 1.94 16.58
#